data_AF-A0AAP8N8X0-F1
#
_entry.id   AF-A0AAP8N8X0-F1
#
_cell.length_a   1.000
_cell.length_b   1.000
_cell.length_c   1.000
_cell.angle_alpha   90.00
_cell.angle_beta   90.00
_cell.angle_gamma   90.00
#
_symmetry.space_group_name_H-M   'P 1'
#
loop_
_entity.id
_entity.type
_entity.pdbx_description
1 polymer ?
#
loop_
_entity_poly.entity_id
_entity_poly.type
_entity_poly.pdbx_seq_one_letter_code
_entity_poly.pdbx_strand_id
1 'polypeptide(L)'
;SMGGLIACYMLSGRALSPLASLSGLLTRYQQARVTMTSVDQMMELPQERNFDERPLSRKVLQGAIECRQLTFTYPNQQNPALKGINLIIKPGEKIGIIGRSGSGKSSLAKLLVGLYQPDDGALLVDGVD
;
A
#
# COMPACT_ATOMS: atom_id res chain seq x y z
N SER A 1 24.09 -63.75 -17.92
CA SER A 1 23.37 -64.31 -16.76
C SER A 1 22.34 -63.31 -16.26
N MET A 2 21.36 -63.74 -15.45
CA MET A 2 20.35 -62.87 -14.81
C MET A 2 20.96 -61.63 -14.11
N GLY A 3 22.17 -61.76 -13.56
CA GLY A 3 22.89 -60.64 -12.93
C GLY A 3 23.26 -59.50 -13.88
N GLY A 4 23.52 -59.78 -15.16
CA GLY A 4 23.82 -58.75 -16.16
C GLY A 4 22.61 -57.87 -16.50
N LEU A 5 21.40 -58.44 -16.53
CA LEU A 5 20.17 -57.69 -16.77
C LEU A 5 19.81 -56.80 -15.57
N ILE A 6 19.99 -57.29 -14.34
CA ILE A 6 19.79 -56.51 -13.11
C ILE A 6 20.78 -55.33 -13.05
N ALA A 7 22.06 -55.56 -13.39
CA ALA A 7 23.07 -54.51 -13.46
C ALA A 7 22.73 -53.43 -14.51
N CYS A 8 22.30 -53.82 -15.72
CA CYS A 8 21.82 -52.88 -16.74
C CYS A 8 20.60 -52.07 -16.26
N TYR A 9 19.64 -52.71 -15.58
CA TYR A 9 18.46 -52.01 -15.06
C TYR A 9 18.82 -50.98 -13.98
N MET A 10 19.73 -51.32 -13.06
CA MET A 10 20.23 -50.39 -12.05
C MET A 10 21.02 -49.21 -12.65
N LEU A 11 21.85 -49.47 -13.67
CA LEU A 11 22.57 -48.44 -14.42
C LEU A 11 21.63 -47.50 -15.16
N SER A 12 20.60 -48.03 -15.83
CA SER A 12 19.56 -47.23 -16.49
C SER A 12 18.82 -46.34 -15.51
N GLY A 13 18.40 -46.86 -14.35
CA GLY A 13 17.74 -46.06 -13.31
C GLY A 13 18.61 -44.91 -12.79
N ARG A 14 19.91 -45.14 -12.59
CA ARG A 14 20.87 -44.11 -12.19
C ARG A 14 21.15 -43.09 -13.30
N ALA A 15 21.12 -43.50 -14.56
CA ALA A 15 21.29 -42.62 -15.70
C ALA A 15 20.08 -41.69 -15.92
N LEU A 16 18.88 -42.13 -15.54
CA LEU A 16 17.65 -41.32 -15.64
C LEU A 16 17.44 -40.36 -14.46
N SER A 17 18.03 -40.62 -13.28
CA SER A 17 17.87 -39.75 -12.09
C SER A 17 18.28 -38.28 -12.31
N PRO A 18 19.38 -37.95 -13.02
CA PRO A 18 19.75 -36.57 -13.33
C PRO A 18 18.74 -35.83 -14.21
N LEU A 19 17.97 -36.53 -15.03
CA LEU A 19 16.95 -35.90 -15.89
C LEU A 19 15.80 -35.34 -15.05
N ALA A 20 15.41 -36.06 -14.00
CA ALA A 20 14.38 -35.60 -13.06
C ALA A 20 14.86 -34.38 -12.24
N SER A 21 16.13 -34.37 -11.81
CA SER A 21 16.68 -33.22 -11.07
C SER A 21 16.85 -31.99 -11.97
N LEU A 22 17.20 -32.14 -13.25
CA LEU A 22 17.25 -31.06 -14.23
C LEU A 22 15.88 -30.40 -14.41
N SER A 23 14.81 -31.19 -14.54
CA SER A 23 13.44 -30.67 -14.59
C SER A 23 13.09 -29.86 -13.33
N GLY A 24 13.43 -30.38 -12.16
CA GLY A 24 13.25 -29.66 -10.89
C GLY A 24 14.03 -28.34 -10.81
N LEU A 25 15.26 -28.30 -11.33
CA LEU A 25 16.08 -27.09 -11.37
C LEU A 25 15.52 -26.05 -12.35
N LEU A 26 15.03 -26.48 -13.51
CA LEU A 26 14.39 -25.58 -14.49
C LEU A 26 13.15 -24.90 -13.88
N THR A 27 12.30 -25.67 -13.21
CA THR A 27 11.12 -25.11 -12.52
C THR A 27 11.53 -24.13 -11.41
N ARG A 28 12.55 -24.46 -10.61
CA ARG A 28 13.08 -23.56 -9.57
C ARG A 28 13.65 -22.27 -10.16
N TYR A 29 14.35 -22.36 -11.29
CA TYR A 29 14.90 -21.20 -11.99
C TYR A 29 13.79 -20.30 -12.52
N GLN A 30 12.76 -20.88 -13.15
CA GLN A 30 11.59 -20.12 -13.61
C GLN A 30 10.89 -19.41 -12.44
N GLN A 31 10.70 -20.13 -11.32
CA GLN A 31 10.09 -19.56 -10.12
C GLN A 31 10.93 -18.41 -9.55
N ALA A 32 12.24 -18.58 -9.43
CA ALA A 32 13.14 -17.55 -8.94
C ALA A 32 13.11 -16.30 -9.83
N ARG A 33 13.07 -16.47 -11.15
CA ARG A 33 12.95 -15.35 -12.09
C ARG A 33 11.65 -14.57 -11.93
N VAL A 34 10.51 -15.25 -11.80
CA VAL A 34 9.20 -14.59 -11.62
C VAL A 34 9.16 -13.85 -10.28
N THR A 35 9.63 -14.48 -9.21
CA THR A 35 9.69 -13.86 -7.88
C THR A 35 10.60 -12.63 -7.89
N MET A 36 11.72 -12.66 -8.61
CA MET A 36 12.58 -11.49 -8.75
C MET A 36 11.82 -10.31 -9.37
N THR A 37 11.08 -10.53 -10.46
CA THR A 37 10.26 -9.48 -11.08
C THR A 37 9.22 -8.90 -10.12
N SER A 38 8.57 -9.73 -9.30
CA SER A 38 7.61 -9.24 -8.30
C SER A 38 8.28 -8.43 -7.18
N VAL A 39 9.49 -8.82 -6.75
CA VAL A 39 10.27 -8.05 -5.77
C VAL A 39 10.69 -6.72 -6.36
N ASP A 40 11.20 -6.70 -7.59
CA ASP A 40 11.59 -5.47 -8.29
C ASP A 40 10.40 -4.52 -8.40
N GLN A 41 9.22 -5.02 -8.80
CA GLN A 41 7.99 -4.23 -8.86
C GLN A 41 7.59 -3.63 -7.51
N MET A 42 7.76 -4.37 -6.40
CA MET A 42 7.48 -3.84 -5.06
C MET A 42 8.49 -2.78 -4.65
N MET A 43 9.77 -2.96 -5.00
CA MET A 43 10.84 -2.02 -4.69
C MET A 43 10.73 -0.72 -5.49
N GLU A 44 10.13 -0.76 -6.68
CA GLU A 44 9.87 0.41 -7.53
C GLU A 44 8.64 1.24 -7.11
N LEU A 45 7.81 0.75 -6.18
CA LEU A 45 6.64 1.50 -5.72
C LEU A 45 7.07 2.85 -5.13
N PRO A 46 6.35 3.94 -5.46
CA PRO A 46 6.64 5.26 -4.90
C PRO A 46 6.48 5.22 -3.38
N GLN A 47 7.43 5.83 -2.67
CA GLN A 47 7.34 5.92 -1.21
C GLN A 47 6.29 6.96 -0.81
N GLU A 48 5.40 6.59 0.11
CA GLU A 48 4.37 7.49 0.66
C GLU A 48 4.95 8.67 1.44
N ARG A 49 6.22 8.59 1.88
CA ARG A 49 6.93 9.66 2.58
C ARG A 49 8.24 9.97 1.87
N ASN A 50 8.46 11.23 1.52
CA ASN A 50 9.75 11.69 1.06
C ASN A 50 10.73 11.70 2.25
N PHE A 51 11.84 10.97 2.16
CA PHE A 51 12.87 10.95 3.22
C PHE A 51 13.49 12.34 3.50
N ASP A 52 13.38 13.28 2.55
CA ASP A 52 13.86 14.66 2.69
C ASP A 52 12.90 15.57 3.49
N GLU A 53 11.67 15.14 3.75
CA GLU A 53 10.75 15.88 4.61
C GLU A 53 11.21 15.75 6.06
N ARG A 54 11.83 16.81 6.59
CA ARG A 54 12.09 16.93 8.02
C ARG A 54 10.74 17.10 8.71
N PRO A 55 10.22 16.09 9.46
CA PRO A 55 8.96 16.26 10.14
C PRO A 55 9.10 17.42 11.13
N LEU A 56 8.18 18.38 11.05
CA LEU A 56 8.06 19.42 12.06
C LEU A 56 7.75 18.72 13.38
N SER A 57 8.78 18.53 14.23
CA SER A 57 8.63 17.90 15.53
C SER A 57 7.95 18.89 16.48
N ARG A 58 6.61 18.97 16.39
CA ARG A 58 5.82 19.66 17.40
C ARG A 58 5.64 18.72 18.58
N LYS A 59 6.29 19.04 19.70
CA LYS A 59 6.20 18.26 20.94
C LYS A 59 4.80 18.25 21.56
N VAL A 60 3.94 19.21 21.20
CA VAL A 60 2.58 19.38 21.74
C VAL A 60 1.64 19.85 20.63
N LEU A 61 0.52 19.14 20.46
CA LEU A 61 -0.62 19.53 19.63
C LEU A 61 -1.68 20.19 20.53
N GLN A 62 -2.17 21.37 20.15
CA GLN A 62 -3.31 22.03 20.81
C GLN A 62 -4.64 21.47 20.30
N GLY A 63 -4.67 20.97 19.06
CA GLY A 63 -5.84 20.32 18.46
C GLY A 63 -6.78 21.29 17.75
N ALA A 64 -6.29 22.45 17.32
CA ALA A 64 -7.03 23.30 16.38
C ALA A 64 -7.02 22.64 14.99
N ILE A 65 -8.18 22.56 14.35
CA ILE A 65 -8.32 22.00 13.00
C ILE A 65 -9.02 23.03 12.11
N GLU A 66 -8.50 23.26 10.92
CA GLU A 66 -9.08 24.16 9.93
C GLU A 66 -9.09 23.52 8.53
N CYS A 67 -10.27 23.33 7.96
CA CYS A 67 -10.44 22.96 6.55
C CYS A 67 -10.76 24.22 5.74
N ARG A 68 -10.01 24.48 4.66
CA ARG A 68 -10.25 25.61 3.74
C ARG A 68 -10.55 25.11 2.34
N GLN A 69 -11.77 25.33 1.86
CA GLN A 69 -12.23 24.90 0.52
C GLN A 69 -11.94 23.42 0.20
N LEU A 70 -11.94 22.56 1.23
CA LEU A 70 -11.43 21.20 1.13
C LEU A 70 -12.29 20.34 0.20
N THR A 71 -11.67 19.80 -0.84
CA THR A 71 -12.29 18.91 -1.83
C THR A 71 -11.50 17.61 -1.91
N PHE A 72 -12.21 16.48 -1.96
CA PHE A 72 -11.60 15.16 -1.98
C PHE A 72 -12.44 14.15 -2.77
N THR A 73 -11.75 13.36 -3.58
CA THR A 73 -12.27 12.33 -4.47
C THR A 73 -11.47 11.05 -4.25
N TYR A 74 -12.15 9.92 -4.06
CA TYR A 74 -11.44 8.66 -3.93
C TYR A 74 -10.78 8.25 -5.27
N PRO A 75 -9.66 7.51 -5.23
CA PRO A 75 -9.07 6.94 -6.43
C PRO A 75 -10.10 6.16 -7.25
N ASN A 76 -10.09 6.36 -8.57
CA ASN A 76 -11.01 5.74 -9.53
C ASN A 76 -12.49 6.17 -9.39
N GLN A 77 -12.80 7.21 -8.62
CA GLN A 77 -14.13 7.83 -8.60
C GLN A 77 -14.14 9.14 -9.40
N GLN A 78 -15.24 9.44 -10.07
CA GLN A 78 -15.42 10.72 -10.78
C GLN A 78 -16.06 11.80 -9.91
N ASN A 79 -16.87 11.39 -8.93
CA ASN A 79 -17.62 12.32 -8.10
C ASN A 79 -16.87 12.60 -6.79
N PRO A 80 -16.69 13.88 -6.41
CA PRO A 80 -16.03 14.22 -5.16
C PRO A 80 -16.87 13.74 -3.97
N ALA A 81 -16.20 13.07 -3.02
CA ALA A 81 -16.80 12.64 -1.76
C ALA A 81 -16.99 13.82 -0.78
N LEU A 82 -16.14 14.84 -0.89
CA LEU A 82 -16.23 16.12 -0.20
C LEU A 82 -15.97 17.23 -1.21
N LYS A 83 -16.70 18.34 -1.13
CA LYS A 83 -16.58 19.46 -2.07
C LYS A 83 -16.66 20.79 -1.33
N GLY A 84 -15.60 21.58 -1.37
CA GLY A 84 -15.57 22.94 -0.82
C GLY A 84 -15.87 23.02 0.68
N ILE A 85 -15.42 22.04 1.47
CA ILE A 85 -15.69 22.01 2.92
C ILE A 85 -14.87 23.09 3.62
N ASN A 86 -15.57 23.96 4.36
CA ASN A 86 -14.98 24.96 5.25
C ASN A 86 -15.42 24.64 6.68
N LEU A 87 -14.46 24.32 7.56
CA LEU A 87 -14.72 23.89 8.92
C LEU A 87 -13.59 24.37 9.84
N ILE A 88 -13.94 24.94 10.99
CA ILE A 88 -12.98 25.33 12.02
C ILE A 88 -13.40 24.62 13.31
N ILE A 89 -12.47 23.89 13.91
CA ILE A 89 -12.63 23.23 15.21
C ILE A 89 -11.58 23.82 16.15
N LYS A 90 -12.04 24.40 17.27
CA LYS A 90 -11.17 25.01 18.26
C LYS A 90 -10.53 23.95 19.17
N PRO A 91 -9.37 24.23 19.77
CA PRO A 91 -8.78 23.36 20.79
C PRO A 91 -9.78 22.97 21.88
N GLY A 92 -9.93 21.66 22.10
CA GLY A 92 -10.84 21.10 23.12
C GLY A 92 -12.33 21.09 22.73
N GLU A 93 -12.70 21.62 21.56
CA GLU A 93 -14.07 21.60 21.06
C GLU A 93 -14.50 20.17 20.69
N LYS A 94 -15.75 19.83 21.02
CA LYS A 94 -16.37 18.54 20.67
C LYS A 94 -17.48 18.79 19.67
N ILE A 95 -17.32 18.25 18.47
CA ILE A 95 -18.31 18.37 17.39
C ILE A 95 -18.93 17.01 17.07
N GLY A 96 -20.19 17.03 16.63
CA GLY A 96 -20.87 15.87 16.07
C GLY A 96 -21.10 16.05 14.57
N ILE A 97 -20.64 15.11 13.76
CA ILE A 97 -20.84 15.13 12.30
C ILE A 97 -21.97 14.14 11.96
N ILE A 98 -23.12 14.66 11.54
CA ILE A 98 -24.32 13.86 11.21
C ILE A 98 -24.73 14.04 9.75
N GLY A 99 -25.45 13.06 9.21
CA GLY A 99 -25.90 13.05 7.82
C GLY A 99 -26.21 11.64 7.31
N ARG A 100 -26.93 11.54 6.19
CA ARG A 100 -27.33 10.27 5.56
C ARG A 100 -26.13 9.40 5.19
N SER A 101 -26.32 8.09 5.01
CA SER A 101 -25.26 7.23 4.46
C SER A 101 -24.75 7.79 3.11
N GLY A 102 -23.44 7.75 2.90
CA GLY A 102 -22.80 8.31 1.70
C GLY A 102 -22.55 9.83 1.71
N SER A 103 -22.92 10.56 2.76
CA SER A 103 -22.73 12.03 2.82
C SER A 103 -21.28 12.52 3.06
N GLY A 104 -20.28 11.66 2.90
CA GLY A 104 -18.86 12.05 3.08
C GLY A 104 -18.31 12.06 4.51
N LYS A 105 -19.10 11.75 5.55
CA LYS A 105 -18.66 11.82 6.97
C LYS A 105 -17.39 11.01 7.26
N SER A 106 -17.37 9.74 6.85
CA SER A 106 -16.22 8.87 7.05
C SER A 106 -15.03 9.30 6.20
N SER A 107 -15.27 9.93 5.04
CA SER A 107 -14.22 10.52 4.21
C SER A 107 -13.57 11.70 4.92
N LEU A 108 -14.37 12.62 5.48
CA LEU A 108 -13.87 13.74 6.27
C LEU A 108 -13.06 13.25 7.47
N ALA A 109 -13.57 12.28 8.21
CA ALA A 109 -12.84 11.69 9.33
C ALA A 109 -11.47 11.11 8.93
N LYS A 110 -11.38 10.45 7.76
CA LYS A 110 -10.12 9.91 7.24
C LYS A 110 -9.12 11.00 6.84
N LEU A 111 -9.58 12.11 6.28
CA LEU A 111 -8.73 13.28 6.00
C LEU A 111 -8.19 13.89 7.29
N LEU A 112 -9.06 14.09 8.30
CA LEU A 112 -8.67 14.68 9.59
C LEU A 112 -7.56 13.90 10.32
N VAL A 113 -7.46 12.59 10.10
CA VAL A 113 -6.40 11.75 10.69
C VAL A 113 -5.21 11.51 9.76
N GLY A 114 -5.18 12.17 8.59
CA GLY A 114 -4.08 12.07 7.63
C GLY A 114 -4.02 10.75 6.85
N LEU A 115 -5.12 9.99 6.75
CA LEU A 115 -5.16 8.76 5.93
C LEU A 115 -5.28 9.04 4.43
N TYR A 116 -5.75 10.23 4.06
CA TYR A 116 -5.82 10.70 2.68
C TYR A 116 -5.42 12.17 2.65
N GLN A 117 -4.87 12.61 1.53
CA GLN A 117 -4.66 14.03 1.24
C GLN A 117 -5.86 14.58 0.42
N PRO A 118 -6.23 15.85 0.61
CA PRO A 118 -7.24 16.49 -0.23
C PRO A 118 -6.71 16.68 -1.66
N ASP A 119 -7.63 16.71 -2.64
CA ASP A 119 -7.28 17.03 -4.03
C ASP A 119 -7.10 18.54 -4.23
N ASP A 120 -7.87 19.34 -3.48
CA ASP A 120 -7.86 20.80 -3.51
C ASP A 120 -8.24 21.37 -2.13
N GLY A 121 -7.77 22.58 -1.85
CA GLY A 121 -7.86 23.23 -0.55
C GLY A 121 -6.76 22.80 0.43
N ALA A 122 -6.94 23.11 1.71
CA ALA A 122 -5.96 22.84 2.76
C ALA A 122 -6.62 22.28 4.03
N LEU A 123 -5.88 21.44 4.75
CA LEU A 123 -6.28 20.90 6.05
C LEU A 123 -5.20 21.23 7.07
N LEU A 124 -5.41 22.27 7.87
CA LEU A 124 -4.44 22.72 8.83
C LEU A 124 -4.71 22.14 10.21
N VAL A 125 -3.65 21.65 10.87
CA VAL A 125 -3.61 21.30 12.28
C VAL A 125 -2.71 22.29 13.02
N ASP A 126 -3.26 23.01 13.99
CA ASP A 126 -2.58 24.09 14.73
C ASP A 126 -1.92 25.14 13.81
N GLY A 127 -2.59 25.45 12.70
CA GLY A 127 -2.19 26.45 11.71
C GLY A 127 -1.10 25.99 10.73
N VAL A 128 -0.80 24.70 10.68
CA VAL A 128 0.17 24.08 9.75
C VAL A 128 -0.54 23.02 8.95
N ASP A 129 -0.30 22.99 7.65
CA ASP A 129 -0.82 21.98 6.71
C ASP A 129 -0.13 20.61 6.90
#